data_AF-A0A7W8LAH0-F1
#
_entry.id   AF-A0A7W8LAH0-F1
#
_cell.length_a   1.000
_cell.length_b   1.000
_cell.length_c   1.000
_cell.angle_alpha   90.00
_cell.angle_beta   90.00
_cell.angle_gamma   90.00
#
_symmetry.space_group_name_H-M   'P 1'
#
loop_
_entity.id
_entity.type
_entity.pdbx_description
1 polymer ?
#
loop_
_entity_poly.entity_id
_entity_poly.type
_entity_poly.pdbx_seq_one_letter_code
_entity_poly.pdbx_strand_id
1 'polypeptide(L)'
;MGSGEKHQPDASASFIYSAYNNTETQYQYISFLCSAPDELAASADASGEFIGLDAIDTQALQDSAVASMLHRYRKESQLKSYGLYFGDHSNGTVRPLHS
;
A
#
# COMPACT_ATOMS: atom_id res chain seq x y z
N MET A 1 -18.50 23.92 25.22
CA MET A 1 -18.00 22.62 25.72
C MET A 1 -17.71 21.73 24.51
N GLY A 2 -16.50 21.19 24.45
CA GLY A 2 -15.81 20.75 23.24
C GLY A 2 -16.51 19.65 22.44
N SER A 3 -16.43 19.77 21.11
CA SER A 3 -16.68 18.69 20.16
C SER A 3 -15.80 17.51 20.52
N GLY A 4 -16.39 16.33 20.67
CA GLY A 4 -15.64 15.09 20.85
C GLY A 4 -14.83 14.82 19.59
N GLU A 5 -13.51 14.96 19.68
CA GLU A 5 -12.60 14.42 18.69
C GLU A 5 -12.79 12.90 18.67
N LYS A 6 -13.36 12.44 17.56
CA LYS A 6 -13.56 11.02 17.30
C LYS A 6 -12.18 10.41 17.09
N HIS A 7 -11.65 9.74 18.11
CA HIS A 7 -10.37 9.04 18.07
C HIS A 7 -10.30 8.17 16.81
N GLN A 8 -9.45 8.56 15.87
CA GLN A 8 -9.06 7.74 14.72
C GLN A 8 -7.85 6.92 15.18
N PRO A 9 -7.87 5.58 15.03
CA PRO A 9 -6.72 4.76 15.40
C PRO A 9 -5.49 5.16 14.55
N ASP A 10 -4.30 5.01 15.11
CA ASP A 10 -2.97 5.40 14.60
C ASP A 10 -2.55 4.79 13.24
N ALA A 11 -3.47 4.18 12.50
CA ALA A 11 -3.36 3.95 11.06
C ALA A 11 -4.79 3.89 10.48
N SER A 12 -5.12 4.80 9.57
CA SER A 12 -6.41 4.78 8.87
C SER A 12 -6.26 4.06 7.54
N ALA A 13 -6.96 2.92 7.38
CA ALA A 13 -7.15 2.27 6.10
C ALA A 13 -8.00 3.18 5.21
N SER A 14 -7.33 4.06 4.49
CA SER A 14 -7.98 5.19 3.83
C SER A 14 -8.63 4.74 2.52
N PHE A 15 -7.89 3.98 1.71
CA PHE A 15 -8.34 3.56 0.38
C PHE A 15 -7.83 2.18 0.02
N ILE A 16 -8.64 1.39 -0.69
CA ILE A 16 -8.11 0.19 -1.38
C ILE A 16 -7.22 0.70 -2.50
N TYR A 17 -5.96 0.30 -2.47
CA TYR A 17 -4.98 0.60 -3.51
C TYR A 17 -5.06 -0.44 -4.64
N SER A 18 -5.16 -1.71 -4.26
CA SER A 18 -5.24 -2.80 -5.22
C SER A 18 -6.07 -3.96 -4.69
N ALA A 19 -6.86 -4.56 -5.57
CA ALA A 19 -7.46 -5.87 -5.36
C ALA A 19 -7.14 -6.75 -6.57
N TYR A 20 -6.29 -7.76 -6.37
CA TYR A 20 -5.83 -8.60 -7.47
C TYR A 20 -5.76 -10.07 -7.08
N ASN A 21 -5.83 -10.94 -8.08
CA ASN A 21 -5.63 -12.37 -7.91
C ASN A 21 -4.19 -12.73 -8.29
N ASN A 22 -3.49 -13.45 -7.42
CA ASN A 22 -2.26 -14.13 -7.82
C ASN A 22 -2.66 -15.44 -8.53
N THR A 23 -2.50 -15.49 -9.85
CA THR A 23 -2.89 -16.64 -10.67
C THR A 23 -1.99 -17.85 -10.47
N GLU A 24 -0.79 -17.68 -9.89
CA GLU A 24 0.12 -18.79 -9.59
C GLU A 24 -0.31 -19.53 -8.32
N THR A 25 -0.76 -18.79 -7.29
CA THR A 25 -1.15 -19.34 -5.98
C THR A 25 -2.66 -19.46 -5.77
N GLN A 26 -3.46 -18.87 -6.66
CA GLN A 26 -4.93 -18.76 -6.57
C GLN A 26 -5.42 -17.97 -5.35
N TYR A 27 -4.55 -17.17 -4.73
CA TYR A 27 -4.94 -16.27 -3.64
C TYR A 27 -5.40 -14.91 -4.16
N GLN A 28 -6.37 -14.32 -3.46
CA GLN A 28 -6.80 -12.94 -3.66
C GLN A 28 -6.09 -12.05 -2.64
N TYR A 29 -5.48 -10.98 -3.13
CA TYR A 29 -4.80 -9.98 -2.33
C TYR A 29 -5.55 -8.65 -2.41
N ILE A 30 -5.79 -8.04 -1.26
CA ILE A 30 -6.35 -6.71 -1.14
C ILE A 30 -5.37 -5.88 -0.33
N SER A 31 -4.87 -4.79 -0.92
CA SER A 31 -3.93 -3.88 -0.28
C SER A 31 -4.58 -2.52 -0.09
N PHE A 32 -4.38 -1.94 1.08
CA PHE A 32 -4.86 -0.60 1.42
C PHE A 32 -3.70 0.38 1.41
N LEU A 33 -3.97 1.60 0.93
CA LEU A 33 -3.08 2.74 1.12
C LEU A 33 -3.40 3.37 2.48
N CYS A 34 -2.42 3.32 3.38
CA CYS A 34 -2.52 3.82 4.74
C CYS A 34 -1.44 4.87 4.99
N SER A 35 -1.79 5.92 5.74
CA SER A 35 -0.81 6.80 6.37
C SER A 35 -0.42 6.22 7.72
N ALA A 36 0.88 6.24 8.02
CA ALA A 36 1.41 5.98 9.36
C ALA A 36 1.81 7.33 10.01
N PRO A 37 1.59 7.51 11.31
CA PRO A 37 2.05 8.69 12.04
C PRO A 37 3.58 8.66 12.20
N ASP A 38 4.21 9.83 12.17
CA ASP A 38 5.68 9.96 12.21
C ASP A 38 6.29 9.36 13.49
N GLU A 39 5.54 9.41 14.59
CA GLU A 39 5.92 8.85 15.88
C GLU A 39 6.03 7.31 15.86
N LEU A 40 5.28 6.64 14.98
CA LEU A 40 5.44 5.20 14.76
C LEU A 40 6.79 4.88 14.09
N ALA A 41 7.23 5.72 13.13
CA ALA A 41 8.52 5.56 12.48
C ALA A 41 9.70 5.85 13.41
N ALA A 42 9.50 6.69 14.44
CA ALA A 42 10.49 6.97 15.47
C ALA A 42 10.53 5.93 16.59
N SER A 43 9.54 5.02 16.66
CA SER A 43 9.48 4.00 17.71
C SER A 43 10.44 2.85 17.44
N ALA A 44 11.29 2.53 18.42
CA ALA A 44 12.25 1.41 18.33
C ALA A 44 11.59 0.03 18.60
N ASP A 45 10.28 0.00 18.87
CA ASP A 45 9.52 -1.19 19.26
C ASP A 45 8.85 -1.90 18.06
N ALA A 46 9.06 -1.42 16.84
CA ALA A 46 8.51 -2.05 15.66
C ALA A 46 9.27 -3.34 15.31
N SER A 47 8.53 -4.42 15.04
CA SER A 47 9.08 -5.68 14.49
C SER A 47 9.57 -5.58 13.04
N GLY A 48 9.70 -4.35 12.53
CA GLY A 48 10.10 -4.02 11.17
C GLY A 48 10.57 -2.57 11.08
N GLU A 49 11.07 -2.20 9.90
CA GLU A 49 11.65 -0.88 9.65
C GLU A 49 10.87 -0.14 8.56
N PHE A 50 10.73 1.18 8.73
CA PHE A 50 10.28 2.05 7.65
C PHE A 50 11.44 2.37 6.72
N ILE A 51 11.40 1.81 5.52
CA ILE A 51 12.38 2.12 4.47
C ILE A 51 11.78 3.03 3.41
N GLY A 52 12.62 3.89 2.84
CA GLY A 52 12.24 4.69 1.68
C GLY A 52 11.91 3.79 0.49
N LEU A 53 10.91 4.18 -0.31
CA LEU A 53 10.52 3.43 -1.52
C LEU A 53 11.71 3.18 -2.46
N ASP A 54 12.68 4.07 -2.46
CA ASP A 54 13.86 3.93 -3.31
C ASP A 54 14.85 2.85 -2.86
N ALA A 55 14.82 2.50 -1.57
CA ALA A 55 15.68 1.51 -0.94
C ALA A 55 15.10 0.09 -0.97
N ILE A 56 13.87 -0.09 -1.47
CA ILE A 56 13.24 -1.42 -1.59
C ILE A 56 13.98 -2.25 -2.64
N ASP A 57 14.59 -3.35 -2.21
CA ASP A 57 15.05 -4.40 -3.11
C ASP A 57 13.89 -5.34 -3.47
N THR A 58 13.32 -5.13 -4.65
CA THR A 58 12.20 -5.95 -5.12
C THR A 58 12.59 -7.40 -5.43
N GLN A 59 13.89 -7.71 -5.56
CA GLN A 59 14.38 -9.09 -5.78
C GLN A 59 14.43 -9.89 -4.49
N ALA A 60 14.51 -9.21 -3.33
CA ALA A 60 14.47 -9.85 -2.03
C ALA A 60 13.04 -10.26 -1.60
N LEU A 61 12.02 -9.83 -2.33
CA LEU A 61 10.63 -10.20 -2.08
C LEU A 61 10.36 -11.62 -2.59
N GLN A 62 9.88 -12.49 -1.69
CA GLN A 62 9.58 -13.88 -2.02
C GLN A 62 8.39 -14.03 -2.98
N ASP A 63 7.46 -13.08 -2.96
CA ASP A 63 6.24 -13.10 -3.79
C ASP A 63 6.38 -12.11 -4.96
N SER A 64 6.50 -12.66 -6.17
CA SER A 64 6.64 -11.90 -7.42
C SER A 64 5.43 -10.97 -7.67
N ALA A 65 4.24 -11.37 -7.21
CA ALA A 65 3.04 -10.57 -7.34
C ALA A 65 3.10 -9.33 -6.47
N VAL A 66 3.59 -9.49 -5.23
CA VAL A 66 3.82 -8.36 -4.32
C VAL A 66 4.90 -7.43 -4.87
N ALA A 67 5.98 -7.98 -5.44
CA ALA A 67 7.03 -7.20 -6.07
C ALA A 67 6.53 -6.34 -7.24
N SER A 68 5.70 -6.92 -8.12
CA SER A 68 5.05 -6.21 -9.23
C SER A 68 4.22 -5.02 -8.74
N MET A 69 3.40 -5.25 -7.71
CA MET A 69 2.52 -4.22 -7.14
C MET A 69 3.29 -3.11 -6.41
N LEU A 70 4.39 -3.44 -5.72
CA LEU A 70 5.27 -2.45 -5.10
C LEU A 70 6.00 -1.60 -6.13
N HIS A 71 6.47 -2.19 -7.23
CA HIS A 71 7.11 -1.45 -8.32
C HIS A 71 6.15 -0.43 -8.93
N ARG A 72 4.89 -0.82 -9.12
CA ARG A 72 3.82 0.07 -9.55
C ARG A 72 3.59 1.21 -8.54
N TYR A 73 3.49 0.90 -7.26
CA TYR A 73 3.30 1.90 -6.21
C TYR A 73 4.42 2.94 -6.19
N ARG A 74 5.68 2.51 -6.36
CA ARG A 74 6.83 3.42 -6.45
C ARG A 74 6.68 4.43 -7.59
N LYS A 75 6.24 3.99 -8.78
CA LYS A 75 6.01 4.87 -9.94
C LYS A 75 4.87 5.85 -9.70
N GLU A 76 3.76 5.38 -9.13
CA GLU A 76 2.58 6.21 -8.86
C GLU A 76 2.83 7.24 -7.75
N SER A 77 3.59 6.86 -6.73
CA SER A 77 3.94 7.73 -5.60
C SER A 77 4.79 8.93 -6.02
N GLN A 78 5.75 8.74 -6.95
CA GLN A 78 6.54 9.83 -7.54
C GLN A 78 5.67 10.87 -8.25
N LEU A 79 4.57 10.44 -8.87
CA LEU A 79 3.65 11.29 -9.62
C LEU A 79 2.49 11.81 -8.75
N LYS A 80 2.36 11.35 -7.50
CA LYS A 80 1.20 11.54 -6.60
C LYS A 80 -0.13 11.24 -7.31
N SER A 81 -0.12 10.27 -8.22
CA SER A 81 -1.28 9.89 -9.03
C SER A 81 -1.62 8.45 -8.72
N TYR A 82 -2.55 8.27 -7.79
CA TYR A 82 -3.00 6.97 -7.33
C TYR A 82 -4.30 6.58 -8.03
N GLY A 83 -4.37 5.32 -8.44
CA GLY A 83 -5.60 4.71 -8.96
C GLY A 83 -5.83 3.36 -8.31
N LEU A 84 -7.09 2.98 -8.19
CA LEU A 84 -7.47 1.66 -7.71
C LEU A 84 -7.18 0.62 -8.80
N TYR A 85 -6.29 -0.33 -8.49
CA TYR A 85 -5.94 -1.42 -9.38
C TYR A 85 -6.83 -2.64 -9.19
N PHE A 86 -7.34 -3.20 -10.30
CA PHE A 86 -8.07 -4.47 -10.33
C PHE A 86 -7.57 -5.39 -11.43
N GLY A 87 -7.34 -6.68 -11.13
CA GLY A 87 -6.94 -7.67 -12.12
C GLY A 87 -6.22 -8.86 -11.51
N ASP A 88 -5.15 -9.30 -12.16
CA ASP A 88 -4.15 -10.19 -11.59
C ASP A 88 -2.84 -9.43 -11.31
N HIS A 89 -1.81 -10.12 -10.85
CA HIS A 89 -0.53 -9.51 -10.49
C HIS A 89 0.31 -9.00 -11.67
N SER A 90 -0.07 -9.34 -12.91
CA SER A 90 0.62 -9.01 -14.15
C SER A 90 -0.24 -8.15 -15.10
N ASN A 91 -1.55 -8.37 -15.14
CA ASN A 91 -2.51 -7.72 -16.03
C ASN A 91 -3.73 -7.22 -15.26
N GLY A 92 -4.05 -5.94 -15.44
CA GLY A 92 -5.20 -5.36 -14.79
C GLY A 92 -5.51 -3.96 -15.28
N THR A 93 -6.56 -3.39 -14.71
CA THR A 93 -7.06 -2.06 -15.04
C THR A 93 -6.88 -1.12 -13.87
N VAL A 94 -6.48 0.10 -14.18
CA VAL A 94 -6.43 1.21 -13.22
C VAL A 94 -7.71 2.00 -13.34
N ARG A 95 -8.41 2.18 -12.22
CA ARG A 95 -9.54 3.10 -12.14
C ARG A 95 -9.06 4.36 -11.40
N PRO A 96 -9.26 5.55 -11.96
CA PRO A 96 -8.98 6.77 -11.22
C PRO A 96 -9.83 6.80 -9.97
N LEU A 97 -9.25 7.29 -8.87
CA LEU A 97 -10.02 7.62 -7.68
C LEU A 97 -10.85 8.86 -8.04
N HIS A 98 -12.15 8.67 -8.28
CA HIS A 98 -13.05 9.80 -8.49
C HIS A 98 -13.19 10.54 -7.15
N SER A 99 -12.76 11.81 -7.16
CA SER A 99 -12.98 12.80 -6.11
C SER A 99 -14.42 13.29 -6.09
#